data_AF-A0AAD5ADH4-F1
#
_entry.id   AF-A0AAD5ADH4-F1
#
_cell.length_a   1.000
_cell.length_b   1.000
_cell.length_c   1.000
_cell.angle_alpha   90.00
_cell.angle_beta   90.00
_cell.angle_gamma   90.00
#
_symmetry.space_group_name_H-M   'P 1'
#
loop_
_entity.id
_entity.type
_entity.pdbx_description
1 polymer ?
#
loop_
_entity_poly.entity_id
_entity_poly.type
_entity_poly.pdbx_seq_one_letter_code
_entity_poly.pdbx_strand_id
1 'polypeptide(L)'
;ENVQKDLQKTPMGIHVINMEGEEVGYYEVIAIYVGGVIILNNIGFSAQACALMLGVVYALNLSDPKELQYYYEFMQKVYGGKLSPKVLGLKNKF
;
A
#
# COMPACT_ATOMS: atom_id res chain seq x y z
N GLU A 1 16.20 -5.55 17.11
CA GLU A 1 17.31 -4.59 16.93
C GLU A 1 17.67 -4.25 15.46
N ASN A 2 17.22 -5.01 14.44
CA ASN A 2 17.57 -4.71 13.03
C ASN A 2 16.53 -3.89 12.24
N VAL A 3 15.26 -3.85 12.68
CA VAL A 3 14.17 -3.22 11.90
C VAL A 3 14.48 -1.76 11.57
N GLN A 4 14.95 -0.97 12.53
CA GLN A 4 15.26 0.45 12.29
C GLN A 4 16.43 0.67 11.32
N LYS A 5 17.39 -0.27 11.24
CA LYS A 5 18.46 -0.22 10.23
C LYS A 5 17.96 -0.59 8.85
N ASP A 6 16.98 -1.49 8.77
CA ASP A 6 16.37 -1.90 7.50
C ASP A 6 15.42 -0.85 6.94
N LEU A 7 14.67 -0.15 7.80
CA LEU A 7 13.78 0.96 7.41
C LEU A 7 14.54 2.17 6.84
N GLN A 8 15.84 2.28 7.10
CA GLN A 8 16.70 3.35 6.58
C GLN A 8 17.25 3.06 5.17
N LYS A 9 17.14 1.81 4.67
CA LYS A 9 17.70 1.41 3.37
C LYS A 9 16.83 1.83 2.19
N THR A 10 15.54 2.01 2.42
CA THR A 10 14.55 2.38 1.41
C THR A 10 13.81 3.64 1.85
N PRO A 11 13.56 4.59 0.92
CA PRO A 11 12.99 5.90 1.28
C PRO A 11 11.54 5.81 1.77
N MET A 12 10.80 4.77 1.38
CA MET A 12 9.44 4.50 1.86
C MET A 12 9.14 3.00 1.72
N GLY A 13 8.27 2.46 2.57
CA GLY A 13 7.71 1.13 2.37
C GLY A 13 6.59 0.77 3.33
N ILE A 14 6.04 -0.43 3.12
CA ILE A 14 5.09 -1.09 4.01
C ILE A 14 5.86 -2.14 4.81
N HIS A 15 5.69 -2.13 6.14
CA HIS A 15 6.29 -3.08 7.05
C HIS A 15 5.19 -3.89 7.75
N VAL A 16 5.29 -5.21 7.70
CA VAL A 16 4.36 -6.13 8.36
C VAL A 16 4.99 -6.55 9.69
N ILE A 17 4.30 -6.25 10.79
CA ILE A 17 4.69 -6.64 12.15
C ILE A 17 3.88 -7.87 12.52
N ASN A 18 4.56 -9.00 12.61
CA ASN A 18 3.99 -10.20 13.22
C ASN A 18 4.04 -10.02 14.74
N MET A 19 2.88 -9.84 15.37
CA MET A 19 2.79 -9.91 16.82
C MET A 19 2.84 -11.39 17.22
N GLU A 20 3.93 -11.83 17.84
CA GLU A 20 3.99 -13.14 18.50
C GLU A 20 3.03 -13.12 19.70
N GLY A 21 1.80 -13.58 19.49
CA GLY A 21 0.81 -13.86 20.52
C GLY A 21 0.40 -15.33 20.44
N GLU A 22 0.21 -15.98 21.59
CA GLU A 22 -0.03 -17.42 21.75
C GLU A 22 -1.33 -17.94 21.08
N GLU A 23 -2.17 -17.07 20.54
CA GLU A 23 -3.42 -17.44 19.90
C GLU A 23 -3.27 -17.52 18.38
N VAL A 24 -3.54 -18.71 17.85
CA VAL A 24 -3.47 -19.05 16.43
C VAL A 24 -4.48 -18.21 15.64
N GLY A 25 -3.99 -17.15 15.00
CA GLY A 25 -4.64 -16.51 13.87
C GLY A 25 -5.04 -15.06 14.13
N TYR A 26 -4.59 -14.18 13.23
CA TYR A 26 -4.73 -12.72 13.25
C TYR A 26 -3.88 -12.11 14.39
N TYR A 27 -2.94 -11.19 14.17
CA TYR A 27 -3.11 -9.92 13.47
C TYR A 27 -1.77 -9.50 12.84
N GLU A 28 -1.72 -9.41 11.50
CA GLU A 28 -0.64 -8.69 10.81
C GLU A 28 -0.83 -7.20 11.08
N VAL A 29 -0.05 -6.62 11.98
CA VAL A 29 -0.08 -5.16 12.18
C VAL A 29 0.81 -4.52 11.15
N ILE A 30 0.20 -3.80 10.23
CA ILE A 30 0.93 -3.19 9.11
C ILE A 30 1.22 -1.72 9.43
N ALA A 31 2.42 -1.27 9.05
CA ALA A 31 2.89 0.10 9.20
C ALA A 31 3.44 0.64 7.88
N ILE A 32 3.32 1.95 7.66
CA ILE A 32 3.92 2.67 6.53
C ILE A 32 4.99 3.58 7.10
N TYR A 33 6.19 3.53 6.52
CA TYR A 33 7.30 4.38 6.92
C TYR A 33 7.83 5.19 5.75
N VAL A 34 8.41 6.35 6.06
CA VAL A 34 9.08 7.27 5.13
C VAL A 34 10.38 7.73 5.79
N GLY A 35 11.51 7.59 5.11
CA GLY A 35 12.83 8.00 5.63
C GLY A 35 13.19 7.35 6.96
N GLY A 36 12.82 6.09 7.17
CA GLY A 36 13.00 5.38 8.44
C GLY A 36 12.04 5.78 9.57
N VAL A 37 11.10 6.71 9.33
CA VAL A 37 10.10 7.14 10.32
C VAL A 37 8.74 6.51 10.01
N ILE A 38 8.12 5.88 11.01
CA ILE A 38 6.77 5.34 10.88
C ILE A 38 5.76 6.50 10.82
N ILE A 39 5.00 6.59 9.74
CA ILE A 39 4.00 7.65 9.51
C ILE A 39 2.59 7.14 9.83
N LEU A 40 2.31 5.88 9.52
CA LEU A 40 1.04 5.21 9.86
C LEU A 40 1.34 3.82 10.43
N ASN A 41 0.58 3.40 11.44
CA ASN A 41 0.71 2.10 12.09
C ASN A 41 -0.69 1.51 12.36
N ASN A 42 -0.71 0.29 12.90
CA ASN A 42 -1.95 -0.41 13.27
C ASN A 42 -2.94 -0.56 12.10
N ILE A 43 -2.41 -0.78 10.89
CA ILE A 43 -3.22 -1.01 9.69
C ILE A 43 -3.56 -2.51 9.65
N GLY A 44 -4.86 -2.84 9.61
CA GLY A 44 -5.32 -4.21 9.81
C GLY A 44 -5.21 -5.14 8.62
N PHE A 45 -5.00 -4.61 7.40
CA PHE A 45 -4.90 -5.43 6.18
C PHE A 45 -3.96 -4.83 5.14
N SER A 46 -3.30 -5.68 4.36
CA SER A 46 -2.32 -5.27 3.33
C SER A 46 -2.93 -4.38 2.25
N ALA A 47 -4.17 -4.68 1.82
CA ALA A 47 -4.89 -3.85 0.85
C ALA A 47 -5.14 -2.42 1.38
N GLN A 48 -5.46 -2.29 2.67
CA GLN A 48 -5.64 -0.99 3.31
C GLN A 48 -4.31 -0.24 3.41
N ALA A 49 -3.20 -0.93 3.69
CA ALA A 49 -1.88 -0.32 3.71
C ALA A 49 -1.46 0.21 2.32
N CYS A 50 -1.74 -0.54 1.25
CA CYS A 50 -1.51 -0.06 -0.12
C CYS A 50 -2.33 1.19 -0.44
N ALA A 51 -3.61 1.23 -0.05
CA ALA A 51 -4.46 2.41 -0.26
C ALA A 51 -3.98 3.62 0.56
N LEU A 52 -3.57 3.40 1.82
CA LEU A 52 -3.04 4.46 2.69
C LEU A 52 -1.67 4.97 2.21
N MET A 53 -0.83 4.12 1.64
CA MET A 53 0.47 4.51 1.08
C MET A 53 0.31 5.54 -0.05
N LEU A 54 -0.73 5.41 -0.89
CA LEU A 54 -1.07 6.45 -1.87
C LEU A 54 -1.46 7.78 -1.22
N GLY A 55 -2.25 7.72 -0.15
CA GLY A 55 -2.60 8.90 0.63
C GLY A 55 -1.36 9.58 1.21
N VAL A 56 -0.39 8.80 1.70
CA VAL A 56 0.89 9.32 2.20
C VAL A 56 1.71 9.97 1.09
N VAL A 57 1.88 9.31 -0.07
CA VAL A 57 2.59 9.89 -1.22
C VAL A 57 1.96 11.23 -1.64
N TYR A 58 0.63 11.29 -1.67
CA TYR A 58 -0.10 12.51 -2.00
C TYR A 58 0.06 13.60 -0.93
N ALA A 59 -0.18 13.28 0.34
CA ALA A 59 -0.13 14.25 1.45
C ALA A 59 1.26 14.84 1.67
N LEU A 60 2.30 14.04 1.41
CA LEU A 60 3.70 14.47 1.51
C LEU A 60 4.25 15.01 0.18
N ASN A 61 3.43 15.11 -0.86
CA ASN A 61 3.80 15.57 -2.21
C ASN A 61 5.07 14.89 -2.74
N LEU A 62 5.21 13.58 -2.49
CA LEU A 62 6.42 12.81 -2.79
C LEU A 62 6.52 12.40 -4.26
N SER A 63 5.44 12.54 -5.01
CA SER A 63 5.42 12.29 -6.45
C SER A 63 4.38 13.18 -7.11
N ASP A 64 4.62 13.57 -8.36
CA ASP A 64 3.64 14.33 -9.13
C ASP A 64 2.40 13.43 -9.37
N PRO A 65 1.17 13.94 -9.19
CA PRO A 65 -0.05 13.19 -9.50
C PRO A 65 -0.06 12.55 -10.91
N LYS A 66 0.65 13.14 -11.89
CA LYS A 66 0.81 12.58 -13.24
C LYS A 66 1.66 11.32 -13.26
N GLU A 67 2.68 11.22 -12.41
CA GLU A 67 3.52 10.03 -12.28
C GLU A 67 2.76 8.86 -11.64
N LEU A 68 1.77 9.18 -10.80
CA LEU A 68 0.90 8.20 -10.14
C LEU A 68 -0.34 7.81 -10.96
N GLN A 69 -0.59 8.43 -12.12
CA GLN A 69 -1.81 8.21 -12.91
C GLN A 69 -2.06 6.73 -13.22
N TYR A 70 -1.00 5.99 -13.57
CA TYR A 70 -1.08 4.57 -13.90
C TYR A 70 -1.29 3.70 -12.65
N TYR A 71 -0.77 4.15 -11.51
CA TYR A 71 -0.98 3.48 -10.23
C TYR A 71 -2.42 3.67 -9.74
N TYR A 72 -2.99 4.87 -9.87
CA TYR A 72 -4.40 5.11 -9.60
C TYR A 72 -5.31 4.31 -10.54
N GLU A 73 -4.99 4.24 -11.83
CA GLU A 73 -5.73 3.41 -12.79
C GLU A 73 -5.65 1.92 -12.44
N PHE A 74 -4.47 1.44 -12.02
CA PHE A 74 -4.27 0.07 -11.55
C PHE A 74 -5.12 -0.22 -10.30
N MET A 75 -5.08 0.65 -9.29
CA MET A 75 -5.87 0.47 -8.06
C MET A 75 -7.38 0.49 -8.34
N GLN A 76 -7.84 1.36 -9.24
CA GLN A 76 -9.24 1.37 -9.69
C GLN A 76 -9.63 0.06 -10.40
N LYS A 77 -8.74 -0.52 -11.22
CA LYS A 77 -8.96 -1.81 -11.89
C LYS A 77 -8.95 -3.00 -10.94
N VAL A 78 -8.06 -3.01 -9.95
CA VAL A 78 -7.88 -4.13 -9.02
C VAL A 78 -8.91 -4.10 -7.89
N TYR A 79 -9.20 -2.93 -7.33
CA TYR A 79 -10.05 -2.78 -6.14
C TYR A 79 -11.39 -2.08 -6.40
N GLY A 80 -11.49 -1.25 -7.43
CA GLY A 80 -12.64 -0.36 -7.66
C GLY A 80 -13.76 -0.93 -8.52
N GLY A 81 -13.60 -2.11 -9.13
CA GLY A 81 -14.63 -2.80 -9.95
C GLY A 81 -15.09 -2.06 -11.22
N LYS A 82 -14.81 -0.75 -11.36
CA LYS A 82 -15.10 0.03 -12.56
C LYS A 82 -13.97 -0.16 -13.58
N LEU A 83 -14.20 -1.15 -14.42
CA LEU A 83 -13.42 -1.38 -15.63
C LEU A 83 -13.43 -0.10 -16.49
N SER A 84 -12.25 0.38 -16.85
CA SER A 84 -12.10 1.33 -17.96
C SER A 84 -12.75 0.73 -19.23
N PRO A 85 -13.36 1.53 -20.12
CA PRO A 85 -13.95 1.03 -21.37
C PRO A 85 -13.00 0.14 -22.19
N LYS A 86 -11.68 0.41 -22.09
CA LYS A 86 -10.62 -0.39 -22.72
C LYS A 86 -10.52 -1.82 -22.17
N VAL A 87 -10.83 -2.02 -20.89
CA VAL A 87 -10.82 -3.35 -20.24
C VAL A 87 -12.17 -4.05 -20.37
N LEU A 88 -13.28 -3.30 -20.47
CA LEU A 88 -14.62 -3.84 -20.72
C LEU A 88 -14.73 -4.52 -22.10
N GLY A 89 -14.03 -4.00 -23.12
CA GLY A 89 -14.00 -4.58 -24.47
C GLY A 89 -13.33 -5.97 -24.57
N LEU A 90 -12.49 -6.35 -23.61
CA LEU A 90 -11.85 -7.68 -23.54
C LEU A 90 -12.75 -8.76 -22.94
N LYS A 91 -13.86 -8.36 -22.29
CA LYS A 91 -14.77 -9.28 -21.60
C LYS A 91 -15.84 -9.90 -22.53
N ASN A 92 -15.94 -9.43 -23.78
CA ASN A 92 -16.92 -9.87 -24.79
C ASN A 92 -16.30 -10.71 -25.94
N LYS A 93 -15.20 -11.42 -25.69
CA LYS A 93 -14.57 -12.32 -26.69
C LYS A 93 -14.30 -13.75 -26.18
N PHE A 94 -15.11 -14.23 -25.25
CA PHE A 94 -15.24 -15.66 -24.97
C PHE A 94 -16.67 -16.10 -25.20
#